data_AF-A0A517E0M5-F1
#
_entry.id   AF-A0A517E0M5-F1
#
_cell.length_a   1.000
_cell.length_b   1.000
_cell.length_c   1.000
_cell.angle_alpha   90.00
_cell.angle_beta   90.00
_cell.angle_gamma   90.00
#
_symmetry.space_group_name_H-M   'P 1'
#
loop_
_entity.id
_entity.type
_entity.pdbx_description
1 polymer ?
#
loop_
_entity_poly.entity_id
_entity_poly.type
_entity_poly.pdbx_seq_one_letter_code
_entity_poly.pdbx_strand_id
1 'polypeptide(L)'
;MNWKWARITGYVGLLHIVIAALAQIIATIVPDYRNLEETEEIVRWGRLLWSYAIFSLGVFLKKKTGKWLEAVWGGIAAGLCLIPDISTFVFLGYSFRAFKILDEEKSVPF
;
A
#
# COMPACT_ATOMS: atom_id res chain seq x y z
N MET A 1 5.87 -25.60 2.33
CA MET A 1 5.32 -24.24 2.10
C MET A 1 6.28 -23.53 1.14
N ASN A 2 5.79 -22.98 0.03
CA ASN A 2 6.67 -22.30 -0.95
C ASN A 2 7.29 -21.04 -0.28
N TRP A 3 8.60 -21.05 -0.02
CA TRP A 3 9.34 -19.99 0.66
C TRP A 3 9.09 -18.59 0.09
N LYS A 4 8.86 -18.50 -1.24
CA LYS A 4 8.51 -17.25 -1.93
C LYS A 4 7.23 -16.60 -1.39
N TRP A 5 6.17 -17.38 -1.21
CA TRP A 5 4.88 -16.85 -0.74
C TRP A 5 4.93 -16.46 0.73
N ALA A 6 5.68 -17.19 1.56
CA ALA A 6 5.89 -16.81 2.95
C ALA A 6 6.59 -15.44 3.05
N ARG A 7 7.61 -15.21 2.21
CA ARG A 7 8.32 -13.93 2.13
C ARG A 7 7.44 -12.79 1.65
N ILE A 8 6.68 -12.98 0.56
CA ILE A 8 5.76 -11.96 0.04
C ILE A 8 4.72 -11.58 1.11
N THR A 9 4.09 -12.57 1.75
CA THR A 9 3.13 -12.32 2.83
C THR A 9 3.77 -11.57 4.00
N GLY A 10 5.02 -11.88 4.34
CA GLY A 10 5.79 -11.15 5.36
C GLY A 10 5.97 -9.67 5.02
N TYR A 11 6.36 -9.33 3.79
CA TYR A 11 6.50 -7.94 3.37
C TYR A 11 5.17 -7.19 3.30
N VAL A 12 4.13 -7.83 2.76
CA VAL A 12 2.78 -7.24 2.73
C VAL A 12 2.31 -6.97 4.17
N GLY A 13 2.48 -7.92 5.07
CA GLY A 13 2.11 -7.79 6.48
C GLY A 13 2.88 -6.67 7.19
N LEU A 14 4.21 -6.60 7.01
CA LEU A 14 5.03 -5.54 7.58
C LEU A 14 4.60 -4.16 7.07
N LEU A 15 4.33 -4.03 5.76
CA LEU A 15 3.85 -2.79 5.18
C LEU A 15 2.52 -2.35 5.79
N HIS A 16 1.59 -3.29 6.03
CA HIS A 16 0.33 -2.99 6.71
C HIS A 16 0.53 -2.53 8.15
N ILE A 17 1.40 -3.20 8.91
CA ILE A 17 1.68 -2.84 10.31
C ILE A 17 2.25 -1.41 10.38
N VAL A 18 3.22 -1.10 9.51
CA VAL A 18 3.82 0.25 9.45
C VAL A 18 2.77 1.29 9.12
N ILE A 19 1.91 1.04 8.13
CA ILE A 19 0.85 1.99 7.76
C ILE A 19 -0.19 2.14 8.87
N ALA A 20 -0.59 1.06 9.53
CA ALA A 20 -1.53 1.11 10.66
C ALA A 20 -0.97 1.93 11.83
N ALA A 21 0.31 1.72 12.18
CA ALA A 21 0.98 2.49 13.21
C ALA A 21 1.09 3.98 12.84
N LEU A 22 1.45 4.30 11.60
CA LEU A 22 1.49 5.68 11.13
C LEU A 22 0.10 6.33 11.13
N ALA A 23 -0.93 5.61 10.72
CA ALA A 23 -2.30 6.12 10.71
C ALA A 23 -2.76 6.50 12.12
N GLN A 24 -2.47 5.66 13.12
CA GLN A 24 -2.76 5.94 14.52
C GLN A 24 -2.00 7.19 15.02
N ILE A 25 -0.68 7.24 14.79
CA ILE A 25 0.15 8.38 15.20
C ILE A 25 -0.37 9.69 14.58
N ILE A 26 -0.71 9.68 13.29
CA ILE A 26 -1.20 10.87 12.59
C ILE A 26 -2.58 11.27 13.11
N ALA A 27 -3.49 10.32 13.34
CA ALA A 27 -4.80 10.62 13.91
C ALA A 27 -4.69 11.26 15.30
N THR A 28 -3.75 10.81 16.14
CA THR A 28 -3.56 11.40 17.48
C THR A 28 -2.95 12.80 17.44
N ILE A 29 -2.09 13.11 16.47
CA ILE A 29 -1.33 14.37 16.43
C ILE A 29 -2.00 15.44 15.56
N VAL A 30 -2.64 15.04 14.46
CA VAL A 30 -3.21 15.99 13.49
C VAL A 30 -4.65 16.28 13.87
N PRO A 31 -4.95 17.52 14.34
CA PRO A 31 -6.30 17.87 14.74
C PRO A 31 -7.24 17.82 13.53
N ASP A 32 -8.38 17.16 13.70
CA ASP A 32 -9.45 17.16 12.73
C ASP A 32 -10.61 18.05 13.16
N TYR A 33 -11.01 18.96 12.28
CA TYR A 33 -12.11 19.89 12.53
C TYR A 33 -13.46 19.36 12.04
N ARG A 34 -13.50 18.09 11.59
CA ARG A 34 -14.70 17.45 11.02
C ARG A 34 -15.56 16.71 12.04
N ASN A 35 -15.22 16.75 13.33
CA ASN A 35 -15.90 16.02 14.41
C ASN A 35 -16.08 14.52 14.11
N LEU A 36 -15.03 13.89 13.58
CA LEU A 36 -15.03 12.45 13.32
C LEU A 36 -14.74 11.69 14.61
N GLU A 37 -15.21 10.45 14.70
CA GLU A 37 -14.73 9.55 15.75
C GLU A 37 -13.27 9.17 15.47
N GLU A 38 -12.48 8.96 16.54
CA GLU A 38 -11.05 8.61 16.45
C GLU A 38 -10.81 7.40 15.53
N THR A 39 -11.70 6.41 15.57
CA THR A 39 -11.63 5.23 14.69
C THR A 39 -11.79 5.60 13.21
N GLU A 40 -12.68 6.53 12.89
CA GLU A 40 -12.90 6.98 11.51
C GLU A 40 -11.71 7.80 10.99
N GLU A 41 -11.08 8.59 11.86
CA GLU A 41 -9.85 9.33 11.52
C GLU A 41 -8.68 8.40 11.22
N ILE A 42 -8.47 7.38 12.05
CA ILE A 42 -7.44 6.36 11.84
C ILE A 42 -7.68 5.67 10.50
N VAL A 43 -8.91 5.25 10.21
CA VAL A 43 -9.24 4.61 8.93
C VAL A 43 -9.01 5.57 7.77
N ARG A 44 -9.37 6.85 7.90
CA ARG A 44 -9.13 7.84 6.84
C ARG A 44 -7.64 8.02 6.55
N TRP A 45 -6.82 8.22 7.58
CA TRP A 45 -5.37 8.32 7.43
C TRP A 45 -4.76 7.04 6.88
N GLY A 46 -5.25 5.88 7.31
CA GLY A 46 -4.91 4.58 6.74
C GLY A 46 -5.14 4.52 5.23
N ARG A 47 -6.32 4.94 4.75
CA ARG A 47 -6.63 4.97 3.31
C ARG A 47 -5.71 5.91 2.52
N LEU A 48 -5.42 7.09 3.06
CA LEU A 48 -4.49 8.03 2.43
C LEU A 48 -3.08 7.44 2.33
N LEU A 49 -2.60 6.81 3.40
CA LEU A 49 -1.30 6.16 3.44
C LEU A 49 -1.24 4.93 2.51
N TRP A 50 -2.29 4.11 2.46
CA TRP A 50 -2.40 3.01 1.52
C TRP A 50 -2.35 3.49 0.06
N SER A 51 -3.12 4.52 -0.27
CA SER A 51 -3.11 5.14 -1.59
C SER A 51 -1.70 5.62 -1.98
N TYR A 52 -1.05 6.36 -1.07
CA TYR A 52 0.31 6.85 -1.28
C TYR A 52 1.33 5.72 -1.46
N ALA A 53 1.24 4.66 -0.65
CA ALA A 53 2.12 3.51 -0.71
C ALA A 53 1.96 2.75 -2.04
N ILE A 54 0.71 2.52 -2.51
CA ILE A 54 0.44 1.91 -3.81
C ILE A 54 1.04 2.74 -4.95
N PHE A 55 0.80 4.05 -4.92
CA PHE A 55 1.32 4.93 -5.96
C PHE A 55 2.86 4.87 -6.01
N SER A 56 3.50 4.98 -4.84
CA SER A 56 4.95 4.89 -4.69
C SER A 56 5.49 3.55 -5.19
N LEU A 57 4.79 2.46 -4.89
CA LEU A 57 5.16 1.11 -5.31
C LEU A 57 5.02 0.94 -6.84
N GLY A 58 4.00 1.50 -7.46
CA GLY A 58 3.85 1.53 -8.93
C GLY A 58 4.94 2.33 -9.64
N VAL A 59 5.31 3.48 -9.09
CA VAL A 59 6.45 4.27 -9.59
C VAL A 59 7.76 3.50 -9.43
N PHE A 60 7.94 2.81 -8.30
CA PHE A 60 9.11 1.96 -8.07
C PHE A 60 9.16 0.79 -9.04
N LEU A 61 8.04 0.12 -9.30
CA LEU A 61 7.93 -0.96 -10.29
C LEU A 61 8.23 -0.46 -11.70
N LYS A 62 7.74 0.72 -12.10
CA LYS A 62 8.12 1.35 -13.38
C LYS A 62 9.64 1.48 -13.48
N LYS A 63 10.29 1.97 -12.42
CA LYS A 63 11.75 2.16 -12.40
C LYS A 63 12.50 0.84 -12.53
N LYS A 64 11.99 -0.24 -11.95
CA LYS A 64 12.62 -1.57 -11.96
C LYS A 64 12.38 -2.35 -13.25
N THR A 65 11.15 -2.35 -13.74
CA THR A 65 10.74 -3.15 -14.91
C THR A 65 10.90 -2.40 -16.24
N GLY A 66 11.07 -1.07 -16.19
CA GLY A 66 11.04 -0.19 -17.37
C GLY A 66 9.66 0.01 -17.99
N LYS A 67 8.61 -0.64 -17.46
CA LYS A 67 7.25 -0.61 -18.03
C LYS A 67 6.46 0.56 -17.45
N TRP A 68 6.15 1.56 -18.29
CA TRP A 68 5.35 2.72 -17.89
C TRP A 68 3.94 2.35 -17.38
N LEU A 69 3.38 1.23 -17.87
CA LEU A 69 2.10 0.70 -17.42
C LEU A 69 2.07 0.40 -15.91
N GLU A 70 3.20 0.05 -15.29
CA GLU A 70 3.23 -0.22 -13.84
C GLU A 70 2.90 1.03 -13.01
N ALA A 71 3.35 2.21 -13.46
CA ALA A 71 3.02 3.47 -12.81
C ALA A 71 1.54 3.85 -13.03
N VAL A 72 0.98 3.53 -14.20
CA VAL A 72 -0.45 3.79 -14.47
C VAL A 72 -1.33 2.87 -13.63
N TRP A 73 -1.02 1.58 -13.57
CA TRP A 73 -1.72 0.64 -12.69
C TRP A 73 -1.60 1.03 -11.23
N GLY A 74 -0.42 1.51 -10.80
CA GLY A 74 -0.24 2.07 -9.47
C GLY A 74 -1.10 3.31 -9.23
N GLY A 75 -1.17 4.23 -10.19
CA GLY A 75 -2.05 5.41 -10.11
C GLY A 75 -3.53 5.04 -10.01
N ILE A 76 -4.01 4.11 -10.84
CA ILE A 76 -5.40 3.64 -10.80
C ILE A 76 -5.70 2.96 -9.46
N ALA A 77 -4.85 2.04 -9.02
CA ALA A 77 -5.03 1.34 -7.75
C ALA A 77 -4.95 2.30 -6.55
N ALA A 78 -4.08 3.31 -6.61
CA ALA A 78 -4.00 4.34 -5.58
C ALA A 78 -5.30 5.17 -5.51
N GLY A 79 -5.87 5.54 -6.66
CA GLY A 79 -7.16 6.23 -6.72
C GLY A 79 -8.30 5.39 -6.17
N LEU A 80 -8.37 4.11 -6.55
CA LEU A 80 -9.35 3.16 -6.01
C LEU A 80 -9.21 2.95 -4.51
N CYS A 81 -7.99 3.09 -3.97
CA CYS A 81 -7.74 2.98 -2.54
C CYS A 81 -8.34 4.12 -1.70
N LEU A 82 -8.77 5.22 -2.33
CA LEU A 82 -9.50 6.29 -1.66
C LEU A 82 -10.98 5.95 -1.43
N ILE A 83 -11.51 4.91 -2.10
CA ILE A 83 -12.89 4.45 -1.94
C ILE A 83 -12.96 3.57 -0.67
N PRO A 84 -13.74 3.96 0.35
CA PRO A 84 -13.78 3.28 1.66
C PRO A 84 -13.98 1.77 1.61
N ASP A 85 -14.93 1.32 0.80
CA ASP A 85 -15.40 -0.07 0.85
C ASP A 85 -14.44 -1.07 0.22
N ILE A 86 -13.55 -0.59 -0.66
CA ILE A 86 -12.64 -1.43 -1.43
C ILE A 86 -11.17 -1.19 -1.10
N SER A 87 -10.85 -0.16 -0.31
CA SER A 87 -9.48 0.31 -0.10
C SER A 87 -8.53 -0.79 0.37
N THR A 88 -8.96 -1.57 1.36
CA THR A 88 -8.17 -2.65 1.97
C THR A 88 -7.90 -3.76 0.95
N PHE A 89 -8.92 -4.15 0.18
CA PHE A 89 -8.79 -5.20 -0.83
C PHE A 89 -7.89 -4.78 -1.99
N VAL A 90 -8.03 -3.53 -2.45
CA VAL A 90 -7.18 -2.96 -3.50
C VAL A 90 -5.74 -2.89 -3.03
N PHE A 91 -5.51 -2.44 -1.80
CA PHE A 91 -4.18 -2.33 -1.21
C PHE A 91 -3.49 -3.70 -1.06
N LEU A 92 -4.20 -4.69 -0.52
CA LEU A 92 -3.70 -6.06 -0.42
C LEU A 92 -3.39 -6.62 -1.82
N GLY A 93 -4.37 -6.61 -2.72
CA GLY A 93 -4.24 -7.19 -4.06
C GLY A 93 -3.08 -6.57 -4.85
N TYR A 94 -2.96 -5.24 -4.84
CA TYR A 94 -1.88 -4.55 -5.53
C TYR A 94 -0.52 -4.83 -4.88
N SER A 95 -0.44 -4.82 -3.54
CA SER A 95 0.80 -5.12 -2.82
C SER A 95 1.30 -6.53 -3.13
N PHE A 96 0.42 -7.55 -3.08
CA PHE A 96 0.77 -8.92 -3.44
C PHE A 96 1.27 -9.02 -4.89
N ARG A 97 0.59 -8.38 -5.84
CA ARG A 97 1.03 -8.32 -7.24
C ARG A 97 2.41 -7.69 -7.35
N ALA A 98 2.61 -6.55 -6.72
CA ALA A 98 3.84 -5.79 -6.79
C ALA A 98 5.03 -6.56 -6.20
N PHE A 99 4.88 -7.13 -5.00
CA PHE A 99 5.92 -7.93 -4.39
C PHE A 99 6.21 -9.22 -5.15
N LYS A 100 5.19 -9.82 -5.79
CA LYS A 100 5.41 -10.96 -6.70
C LYS A 100 6.28 -10.56 -7.91
N ILE A 101 5.98 -9.44 -8.56
CA ILE A 101 6.78 -8.95 -9.70
C ILE A 101 8.22 -8.67 -9.25
N LEU A 102 8.40 -8.05 -8.08
CA LEU A 102 9.72 -7.77 -7.51
C LEU A 102 10.51 -9.05 -7.15
N ASP A 103 9.84 -10.10 -6.67
CA ASP A 103 10.44 -11.40 -6.37
C ASP A 103 10.94 -12.13 -7.63
N GLU A 104 10.23 -11.96 -8.75
CA GLU A 104 10.56 -12.56 -10.05
C GLU A 104 11.69 -11.80 -10.78
N GLU A 105 11.89 -10.53 -10.45
CA GLU A 105 12.92 -9.67 -11.04
C GLU A 105 14.31 -10.01 -10.45
N LYS A 106 15.12 -10.77 -11.19
CA LYS A 106 16.47 -11.25 -10.80
C LYS A 106 17.47 -10.14 -10.39
N SER A 107 17.16 -8.87 -10.66
CA SER A 107 18.05 -7.72 -10.46
C SER A 107 17.90 -7.05 -9.08
N VAL A 108 16.99 -7.53 -8.23
CA VAL A 108 16.78 -6.95 -6.91
C VAL A 108 17.18 -7.96 -5.84
N PRO A 109 18.23 -7.70 -5.04
CA PRO A 109 18.47 -8.49 -3.85
C PRO A 109 17.30 -8.20 -2.89
N PHE A 110 16.36 -9.13 -2.83
CA PHE A 110 15.29 -9.23 -1.83
C PHE A 110 15.47 -10.53 -1.08
#